data_AF-A0A917VXD6-F1
#
_entry.id   AF-A0A917VXD6-F1
#
_cell.length_a   1.000
_cell.length_b   1.000
_cell.length_c   1.000
_cell.angle_alpha   90.00
_cell.angle_beta   90.00
_cell.angle_gamma   90.00
#
_symmetry.space_group_name_H-M   'P 1'
#
loop_
_entity.id
_entity.type
_entity.pdbx_description
1 polymer ?
#
loop_
_entity_poly.entity_id
_entity_poly.type
_entity_poly.pdbx_seq_one_letter_code
_entity_poly.pdbx_strand_id
1 'polypeptide(L)'
;MYKVLRMIHLTAGLVGSLLVLLLSITGILLNHRSLIGYSSNTAMRLQELIFALHSGNVGNTSFVWLTDLGAICMIVLSISGIWMWVNIVLRIKKRRGKLK
;
A
#
# COMPACT_ATOMS: atom_id res chain seq x y z
N MET A 1 -22.04 -10.52 7.63
CA MET A 1 -21.44 -9.33 6.98
C MET A 1 -20.03 -9.00 7.51
N TYR A 2 -19.80 -8.81 8.82
CA TYR A 2 -18.45 -8.47 9.35
C TYR A 2 -17.34 -9.49 9.03
N LYS A 3 -17.66 -10.79 8.95
CA LYS A 3 -16.69 -11.84 8.56
C LYS A 3 -16.21 -11.67 7.11
N VAL A 4 -17.13 -11.38 6.18
CA VAL A 4 -16.80 -11.18 4.76
C VAL A 4 -15.97 -9.92 4.58
N LEU A 5 -16.36 -8.81 5.22
CA LEU A 5 -15.59 -7.56 5.20
C LEU A 5 -14.15 -7.79 5.72
N ARG A 6 -14.01 -8.53 6.82
CA ARG A 6 -12.70 -8.90 7.36
C ARG A 6 -11.87 -9.75 6.40
N MET A 7 -12.48 -10.74 5.73
CA MET A 7 -11.77 -11.57 4.75
C MET A 7 -11.30 -10.74 3.54
N ILE A 8 -12.15 -9.87 3.01
CA ILE A 8 -11.81 -8.97 1.91
C ILE A 8 -10.68 -8.02 2.34
N HIS A 9 -10.79 -7.39 3.51
CA HIS A 9 -9.74 -6.49 4.03
C HIS A 9 -8.41 -7.22 4.26
N LEU A 10 -8.42 -8.43 4.82
CA LEU A 10 -7.21 -9.21 5.08
C LEU A 10 -6.52 -9.63 3.78
N THR A 11 -7.29 -10.10 2.79
CA THR A 11 -6.72 -10.55 1.51
C THR A 11 -6.23 -9.38 0.67
N ALA A 12 -7.04 -8.33 0.51
CA ALA A 12 -6.63 -7.10 -0.18
C ALA A 12 -5.49 -6.38 0.54
N GLY A 13 -5.50 -6.36 1.88
CA GLY A 13 -4.43 -5.85 2.73
C GLY A 13 -3.12 -6.59 2.57
N LEU A 14 -3.16 -7.92 2.52
CA LEU A 14 -1.96 -8.73 2.32
C LEU A 14 -1.33 -8.47 0.94
N VAL A 15 -2.16 -8.49 -0.12
CA VAL A 15 -1.69 -8.20 -1.48
C VAL A 15 -1.14 -6.78 -1.59
N GLY A 16 -1.88 -5.78 -1.08
CA GLY A 16 -1.47 -4.39 -1.12
C GLY A 16 -0.20 -4.11 -0.31
N SER A 17 -0.07 -4.69 0.89
CA SER A 17 1.13 -4.51 1.71
C SER A 17 2.38 -5.15 1.10
N LEU A 18 2.25 -6.31 0.45
CA LEU A 18 3.36 -6.93 -0.28
C LEU A 18 3.85 -6.02 -1.41
N LEU A 19 2.93 -5.44 -2.17
CA LEU A 19 3.26 -4.51 -3.26
C LEU A 19 3.94 -3.25 -2.74
N VAL A 20 3.39 -2.63 -1.68
CA VAL A 20 3.98 -1.43 -1.04
C VAL A 20 5.35 -1.73 -0.46
N LEU A 21 5.56 -2.90 0.16
CA LEU A 21 6.87 -3.31 0.65
C LEU A 21 7.89 -3.43 -0.48
N LEU A 22 7.52 -4.04 -1.61
CA LEU A 22 8.40 -4.14 -2.77
C LEU A 22 8.77 -2.75 -3.31
N LEU A 23 7.79 -1.87 -3.49
CA LEU A 23 8.03 -0.49 -3.93
C LEU A 23 8.91 0.30 -2.94
N SER A 24 8.69 0.11 -1.64
CA SER A 24 9.49 0.78 -0.60
C SER A 24 10.93 0.28 -0.59
N ILE A 25 11.15 -1.03 -0.70
CA ILE A 25 12.49 -1.62 -0.73
C ILE A 25 13.24 -1.14 -1.97
N THR A 26 12.61 -1.20 -3.14
CA THR A 26 13.21 -0.73 -4.40
C THR A 26 13.52 0.77 -4.37
N GLY A 27 12.63 1.60 -3.80
CA GLY A 27 12.87 3.03 -3.62
C GLY A 27 14.05 3.35 -2.72
N ILE A 28 14.18 2.67 -1.58
CA ILE A 28 15.33 2.82 -0.67
C ILE A 28 16.63 2.40 -1.38
N LEU A 29 16.59 1.28 -2.12
CA LEU A 29 17.74 0.76 -2.88
C LEU A 29 18.25 1.76 -3.92
N LEU A 30 17.33 2.42 -4.63
CA LEU A 30 17.66 3.42 -5.66
C LEU A 30 18.13 4.74 -5.05
N ASN A 31 17.52 5.19 -3.96
CA ASN A 31 17.89 6.44 -3.30
C ASN A 31 19.26 6.33 -2.62
N HIS A 32 19.60 5.16 -2.10
CA HIS A 32 20.88 4.87 -1.45
C HIS A 32 21.88 4.14 -2.38
N ARG A 33 21.91 4.52 -3.66
CA ARG A 33 22.75 3.91 -4.72
C ARG A 33 24.25 3.77 -4.39
N SER A 34 24.78 4.66 -3.53
CA SER A 34 26.19 4.65 -3.10
C SER A 34 26.58 3.37 -2.35
N LEU A 35 25.62 2.73 -1.65
CA LEU A 35 25.87 1.53 -0.86
C LEU A 35 25.95 0.24 -1.69
N ILE A 36 25.49 0.26 -2.95
CA ILE A 36 25.19 -0.97 -3.71
C ILE A 36 25.96 -1.03 -5.05
N GLY A 37 26.65 0.03 -5.44
CA GLY A 37 27.57 0.00 -6.59
C GLY A 37 26.90 -0.13 -7.96
N TYR A 38 25.60 0.15 -8.08
CA TYR A 38 24.89 0.13 -9.36
C TYR A 38 25.39 1.21 -10.33
N SER A 39 25.53 0.85 -11.60
CA SER A 39 25.78 1.80 -12.68
C SER A 39 24.71 2.91 -12.67
N SER A 40 25.14 4.17 -12.81
CA SER A 40 24.24 5.33 -12.78
C SER A 40 23.13 5.25 -13.82
N ASN A 41 23.43 4.71 -14.99
CA ASN A 41 22.48 4.61 -16.09
C ASN A 41 21.34 3.63 -15.79
N THR A 42 21.63 2.47 -15.18
CA THR A 42 20.59 1.48 -14.86
C THR A 42 19.72 1.94 -13.70
N ALA A 43 20.31 2.54 -12.66
CA ALA A 43 19.55 3.13 -11.56
C ALA A 43 18.60 4.24 -12.03
N MET A 44 19.08 5.11 -12.93
CA MET A 44 18.28 6.19 -13.50
C MET A 44 17.10 5.67 -14.34
N ARG A 45 17.33 4.66 -15.19
CA ARG A 45 16.26 3.99 -15.97
C ARG A 45 15.21 3.32 -15.07
N LEU A 46 15.63 2.67 -13.98
CA LEU A 46 14.71 2.04 -13.02
C LEU A 46 13.88 3.08 -12.26
N GLN A 47 14.50 4.18 -11.83
CA GLN A 47 13.79 5.28 -11.19
C GLN A 47 12.78 5.93 -12.14
N GLU A 48 13.16 6.18 -13.40
CA GLU A 48 12.26 6.69 -14.44
C GLU A 48 11.09 5.74 -14.68
N LEU A 49 11.33 4.43 -14.72
CA LEU A 49 10.29 3.41 -14.91
C LEU A 49 9.34 3.33 -13.70
N ILE A 50 9.88 3.35 -12.47
CA ILE A 50 9.06 3.32 -11.25
C ILE A 50 8.21 4.60 -11.16
N PHE A 51 8.80 5.75 -11.49
CA PHE A 51 8.09 7.02 -11.51
C PHE A 51 7.00 7.04 -12.60
N ALA A 52 7.30 6.52 -13.79
CA ALA A 52 6.33 6.35 -14.88
C ALA A 52 5.16 5.44 -14.47
N LEU A 53 5.45 4.31 -13.83
CA LEU A 53 4.42 3.40 -13.31
C LEU A 53 3.59 4.03 -12.18
N HIS A 54 4.22 4.81 -11.30
CA HIS A 54 3.55 5.47 -10.18
C HIS A 54 2.67 6.65 -10.61
N SER A 55 3.15 7.44 -11.58
CA SER A 55 2.39 8.54 -12.18
C SER A 55 1.33 8.08 -13.18
N GLY A 56 1.30 6.77 -13.48
CA GLY A 56 0.40 6.21 -14.49
C GLY A 56 0.76 6.63 -15.91
N ASN A 57 1.95 7.18 -16.15
CA ASN A 57 2.37 7.65 -17.46
C ASN A 57 3.55 6.82 -17.99
N VAL A 58 3.24 5.80 -18.79
CA VAL A 58 4.25 4.86 -19.31
C VAL A 58 4.42 5.10 -20.81
N GLY A 59 5.55 5.70 -21.18
CA GLY A 59 5.87 5.98 -22.59
C GLY A 59 4.90 6.98 -23.22
N ASN A 60 4.14 6.52 -24.22
CA ASN A 60 3.16 7.33 -24.96
C ASN A 60 1.70 7.09 -24.53
N THR A 61 1.49 6.27 -23.51
CA THR A 61 0.15 5.87 -23.03
C THR A 61 -0.03 6.24 -21.57
N SER A 62 -1.08 7.02 -21.29
CA SER A 62 -1.44 7.46 -19.94
C SER A 62 -2.52 6.56 -19.36
N PHE A 63 -2.16 5.77 -18.35
CA PHE A 63 -3.01 4.93 -17.52
C PHE A 63 -3.31 5.57 -16.15
N VAL A 64 -3.34 6.90 -16.07
CA VAL A 64 -3.54 7.67 -14.82
C VAL A 64 -4.81 7.24 -14.07
N TRP A 65 -5.87 6.90 -14.80
CA TRP A 65 -7.12 6.41 -14.21
C TRP A 65 -6.93 5.12 -13.39
N LEU A 66 -6.00 4.25 -13.79
CA LEU A 66 -5.72 2.99 -13.10
C LEU A 66 -4.95 3.24 -11.80
N THR A 67 -3.99 4.17 -11.81
CA THR A 67 -3.27 4.59 -10.60
C THR A 67 -4.19 5.30 -9.61
N ASP A 68 -5.11 6.14 -10.10
CA ASP A 68 -6.12 6.80 -9.26
C ASP A 68 -7.09 5.80 -8.64
N LEU A 69 -7.52 4.79 -9.42
CA LEU A 69 -8.35 3.71 -8.90
C LEU A 69 -7.60 2.92 -7.81
N GLY A 70 -6.30 2.66 -8.00
CA GLY A 70 -5.44 2.06 -6.99
C GLY A 70 -5.38 2.90 -5.71
N ALA A 71 -5.25 4.22 -5.83
CA ALA A 71 -5.26 5.14 -4.69
C ALA A 71 -6.60 5.11 -3.93
N ILE A 72 -7.73 5.13 -4.64
CA ILE A 72 -9.07 5.01 -4.04
C ILE A 72 -9.21 3.67 -3.29
N CYS A 73 -8.76 2.56 -3.89
CA CYS A 73 -8.75 1.26 -3.24
C CYS A 73 -7.94 1.27 -1.94
N MET A 74 -6.75 1.88 -1.96
CA MET A 74 -5.88 2.00 -0.77
C MET A 74 -6.50 2.88 0.33
N ILE A 75 -7.22 3.95 -0.04
CA ILE A 75 -7.96 4.78 0.92
C ILE A 75 -9.08 3.96 1.59
N VAL A 76 -9.91 3.26 0.82
CA VAL A 76 -10.99 2.42 1.35
C VAL A 76 -10.42 1.31 2.25
N LEU A 77 -9.32 0.69 1.84
CA LEU A 77 -8.62 -0.32 2.62
C LEU A 77 -8.12 0.23 3.97
N SER A 78 -7.56 1.43 3.97
CA SER A 78 -7.11 2.12 5.18
C SER A 78 -8.28 2.45 6.13
N ILE A 79 -9.34 3.07 5.60
CA ILE A 79 -10.54 3.44 6.38
C ILE A 79 -11.19 2.19 7.00
N SER A 80 -11.35 1.13 6.21
CA SER A 80 -11.95 -0.13 6.69
C SER A 80 -11.11 -0.80 7.78
N GLY A 81 -9.77 -0.74 7.68
CA GLY A 81 -8.86 -1.23 8.71
C GLY A 81 -8.99 -0.48 10.03
N ILE A 82 -8.97 0.85 9.98
CA ILE A 82 -9.14 1.71 11.17
C ILE A 82 -10.50 1.44 11.82
N TRP A 83 -11.57 1.40 11.02
CA TRP A 83 -12.91 1.13 11.53
C TRP A 83 -13.00 -0.22 12.23
N MET A 84 -12.42 -1.28 11.65
CA MET A 84 -12.38 -2.60 12.29
C MET A 84 -11.59 -2.59 13.60
N TRP A 85 -10.45 -1.89 13.65
CA TRP A 85 -9.65 -1.75 14.87
C TRP A 85 -10.42 -1.03 15.98
N VAL A 86 -11.06 0.10 15.68
CA VAL A 86 -11.89 0.85 16.64
C VAL A 86 -13.03 -0.02 17.17
N ASN A 87 -13.74 -0.74 16.31
CA ASN A 87 -14.82 -1.64 16.74
C ASN A 87 -14.32 -2.74 17.69
N ILE A 88 -13.11 -3.26 17.47
CA ILE A 88 -12.49 -4.25 18.37
C ILE A 88 -12.20 -3.60 19.72
N VAL A 89 -11.58 -2.42 19.75
CA VAL A 89 -11.23 -1.70 20.98
C VAL A 89 -12.48 -1.36 21.80
N LEU A 90 -13.53 -0.85 21.15
CA LEU A 90 -14.80 -0.53 21.80
C LEU A 90 -15.46 -1.77 22.41
N ARG A 91 -15.40 -2.92 21.71
CA ARG A 91 -15.92 -4.20 22.24
C ARG A 91 -15.13 -4.68 23.46
N ILE A 92 -13.81 -4.53 23.46
CA ILE A 92 -12.95 -4.88 24.61
C ILE A 92 -13.28 -3.99 25.82
N LYS A 93 -13.41 -2.67 25.62
CA LYS A 93 -13.77 -1.73 26.68
C LYS A 93 -15.14 -2.04 27.28
N LYS A 94 -16.15 -2.32 26.44
CA LYS A 94 -17.50 -2.71 26.89
C LYS A 94 -17.51 -4.00 27.72
N ARG A 95 -16.68 -5.00 27.38
CA ARG A 95 -16.57 -6.24 28.17
C ARG A 95 -15.90 -5.99 29.52
N ARG A 96 -14.84 -5.19 29.57
CA ARG A 96 -14.14 -4.82 30.82
C ARG A 96 -15.02 -4.02 31.78
N GLY A 97 -15.88 -3.15 31.27
CA GLY A 97 -16.83 -2.38 32.10
C GLY A 97 -18.00 -3.18 32.68
N LYS A 98 -18.22 -4.43 32.23
CA LYS A 98 -19.23 -5.34 32.81
C LYS A 98 -18.68 -6.26 33.91
N LEU A 99 -17.35 -6.33 34.04
CA LEU A 99 -16.65 -7.17 35.02
C LEU A 99 -16.21 -6.38 36.26
N LYS A 100 -16.44 -5.07 36.27
CA LYS A 100 -16.35 -4.19 37.44
C LYS A 100 -17.76 -3.88 37.90
#